data_AF-A0A955CK81-F1
#
_entry.id   AF-A0A955CK81-F1
#
_cell.length_a   1.000
_cell.length_b   1.000
_cell.length_c   1.000
_cell.angle_alpha   90.00
_cell.angle_beta   90.00
_cell.angle_gamma   90.00
#
_symmetry.space_group_name_H-M   'P 1'
#
loop_
_entity.id
_entity.type
_entity.pdbx_description
1 polymer ?
#
loop_
_entity_poly.entity_id
_entity_poly.type
_entity_poly.pdbx_seq_one_letter_code
_entity_poly.pdbx_strand_id
1 'polypeptide(L)'
;MSFLAPLYALAAFAIGLPILFHLIQRRPQGKLNFSSLMFLTPSPPRITRRSRISNWLLLLLRAAALLLLACAFARPFIRTAIERNVALPARRMLLLVDTSASMRQQGVWARTQEVVEQVLADLQPGDEIALTTFDRSTHNLVAFNDGAPRTLAQRAELIRKAWKNTHPTWYATDLGSALMAGADLLRDRESTVDEPLPQQILLVSDLQASGNVERVRDFAWPADLTVEVRDVSAPTAENARATLLFGDTVNPSGDAADETAASEDASVTTDLQTVRVRVENGPDARDEELRLGWVNSQGRLLDEKEFIVHVPPGASRVVRVTQPPGEAVALQLAGDTEQFDNLTYIAHSSRQQKLVLFIGTSTEDPRSSLFYYLERAPFDSPRVTYQVQSQSPEQPLLEIDPVKTPFVVYSDAPPMTHASGLQQYVRAGGSLLIVLPQSPAPDQQAANTHSLDGLRTLSGDASLTSHEAKVADYRMLSEIDFSHPLFKPFADPRYGDFTRVHFWRHRVLDYDANTWAAAAYFDDRSPAILHQRVEQGHLWLLAAGWQPDESQLALSTKFVPLLSGMLDPSHGANELRSEAETGSSIDVREAGDKAQVQFPD
;
A
#
# COMPACT_ATOMS: atom_id res chain seq x y z
N MET A 1 -40.90 3.15 13.05
CA MET A 1 -39.93 4.22 13.32
C MET A 1 -38.63 3.56 13.77
N SER A 2 -37.54 3.82 13.06
CA SER A 2 -36.19 3.32 13.40
C SER A 2 -35.27 4.52 13.63
N PHE A 3 -34.15 4.34 14.33
CA PHE A 3 -33.21 5.40 14.66
C PHE A 3 -31.87 5.10 13.98
N LEU A 4 -31.27 6.10 13.34
CA LEU A 4 -29.94 5.97 12.76
C LEU A 4 -28.86 5.81 13.82
N ALA A 5 -29.04 6.45 14.99
CA ALA A 5 -28.09 6.40 16.09
C ALA A 5 -28.83 6.14 17.42
N PRO A 6 -29.17 4.87 17.71
CA PRO A 6 -30.09 4.50 18.80
C PRO A 6 -29.56 4.87 20.20
N LEU A 7 -28.25 4.89 20.41
CA LEU A 7 -27.63 5.28 21.69
C LEU A 7 -27.95 6.73 22.10
N TYR A 8 -28.09 7.65 21.14
CA TYR A 8 -28.47 9.05 21.46
C TYR A 8 -29.90 9.17 21.99
N ALA A 9 -30.76 8.16 21.80
CA ALA A 9 -32.08 8.15 22.42
C ALA A 9 -31.99 8.10 23.97
N LEU A 10 -30.89 7.58 24.53
CA LEU A 10 -30.64 7.63 25.99
C LEU A 10 -30.51 9.07 26.51
N ALA A 11 -30.15 10.04 25.65
CA ALA A 11 -30.12 11.45 26.05
C ALA A 11 -31.51 11.99 26.45
N ALA A 12 -32.61 11.32 26.08
CA ALA A 12 -33.94 11.66 26.55
C ALA A 12 -34.08 11.55 28.09
N PHE A 13 -33.26 10.73 28.76
CA PHE A 13 -33.23 10.68 30.23
C PHE A 13 -32.78 12.00 30.87
N ALA A 14 -32.11 12.88 30.13
CA ALA A 14 -31.74 14.22 30.59
C ALA A 14 -32.95 15.11 30.92
N ILE A 15 -34.16 14.76 30.47
CA ILE A 15 -35.42 15.42 30.89
C ILE A 15 -35.61 15.34 32.42
N GLY A 16 -35.01 14.35 33.08
CA GLY A 16 -34.98 14.25 34.53
C GLY A 16 -34.30 15.43 35.24
N LEU A 17 -33.32 16.09 34.60
CA LEU A 17 -32.57 17.20 35.21
C LEU A 17 -33.47 18.41 35.55
N PRO A 18 -34.26 19.00 34.62
CA PRO A 18 -35.20 20.06 34.95
C PRO A 18 -36.18 19.70 36.06
N ILE A 19 -36.69 18.46 36.06
CA ILE A 19 -37.65 17.97 37.04
C ILE A 19 -36.98 17.87 38.42
N LEU A 20 -35.78 17.28 38.47
CA LEU A 20 -35.00 17.10 39.69
C LEU A 20 -34.57 18.44 40.30
N PHE A 21 -34.04 19.36 39.49
CA PHE A 21 -33.67 20.70 39.96
C PHE A 21 -34.87 21.49 40.48
N HIS A 22 -36.05 21.31 39.88
CA HIS A 22 -37.27 21.94 40.36
C HIS A 22 -37.72 21.36 41.72
N LEU A 23 -37.59 20.05 41.91
CA LEU A 23 -37.88 19.39 43.18
C LEU A 23 -36.90 19.80 44.30
N ILE A 24 -35.63 20.05 43.95
CA ILE A 24 -34.56 20.41 44.89
C ILE A 24 -34.56 21.90 45.26
N GLN A 25 -35.26 22.78 44.53
CA GLN A 25 -35.29 24.22 44.81
C GLN A 25 -35.88 24.52 46.20
N ARG A 26 -34.99 24.74 47.17
CA ARG A 26 -35.31 25.35 48.46
C ARG A 26 -35.40 26.85 48.25
N ARG A 27 -36.53 27.46 48.58
CA ARG A 27 -36.66 28.92 48.57
C ARG A 27 -35.64 29.50 49.56
N PRO A 28 -34.72 30.40 49.14
CA PRO A 28 -33.87 31.09 50.08
C PRO A 28 -34.76 31.96 50.97
N GLN A 29 -34.87 31.61 52.25
CA GLN A 29 -35.45 32.53 53.23
C GLN A 29 -34.42 33.61 53.49
N GLY A 30 -34.69 34.82 52.99
CA GLY A 30 -33.90 36.00 53.33
C GLY A 30 -33.94 36.19 54.83
N LYS A 31 -32.88 35.79 55.53
CA LYS A 31 -32.72 36.07 56.95
C LYS A 31 -32.34 37.55 57.08
N LEU A 32 -33.28 38.36 57.55
CA LEU A 32 -33.02 39.73 57.94
C LEU A 32 -32.72 39.74 59.44
N ASN A 33 -31.57 40.30 59.84
CA ASN A 33 -31.22 40.47 61.24
C ASN A 33 -32.07 41.60 61.83
N PHE A 34 -33.04 41.24 62.67
CA PHE A 34 -33.86 42.20 63.40
C PHE A 34 -33.34 42.36 64.84
N SER A 35 -33.41 43.56 65.42
CA SER A 35 -32.89 43.82 66.77
C SER A 35 -33.86 43.33 67.86
N SER A 36 -33.30 42.58 68.82
CA SER A 36 -33.86 41.94 70.02
C SER A 36 -35.18 41.16 69.86
N LEU A 37 -35.06 39.85 69.64
CA LEU A 37 -36.15 38.87 69.74
C LEU A 37 -36.33 38.31 71.16
N MET A 38 -35.67 38.89 72.17
CA MET A 38 -35.59 38.36 73.53
C MET A 38 -36.97 38.22 74.23
N PHE A 39 -37.98 38.99 73.78
CA PHE A 39 -39.33 38.99 74.36
C PHE A 39 -40.36 38.18 73.54
N LEU A 40 -39.95 37.52 72.45
CA LEU A 40 -40.86 36.74 71.61
C LEU A 40 -40.65 35.24 71.83
N THR A 41 -41.75 34.52 72.08
CA THR A 41 -41.74 33.07 72.23
C THR A 41 -41.42 32.40 70.89
N PRO A 42 -40.45 31.46 70.84
CA PRO A 42 -40.11 30.79 69.60
C PRO A 42 -41.30 29.97 69.09
N SER A 43 -41.84 30.37 67.92
CA SER A 43 -42.83 29.56 67.23
C SER A 43 -42.13 28.34 66.60
N PRO A 44 -42.65 27.12 66.77
CA PRO A 44 -42.06 25.94 66.15
C PRO A 44 -42.03 26.10 64.62
N PRO A 45 -40.97 25.63 63.94
CA PRO A 45 -40.87 25.72 62.50
C PRO A 45 -42.03 24.93 61.88
N ARG A 46 -42.99 25.63 61.28
CA ARG A 46 -44.02 24.97 60.47
C ARG A 46 -43.33 24.36 59.26
N ILE A 47 -43.40 23.04 59.13
CA ILE A 47 -43.01 22.32 57.93
C ILE A 47 -43.81 22.93 56.78
N THR A 48 -43.18 23.82 56.00
CA THR A 48 -43.79 24.33 54.79
C THR A 48 -43.92 23.17 53.82
N ARG A 49 -45.16 22.91 53.38
CA ARG A 49 -45.51 21.86 52.40
C ARG A 49 -44.47 21.78 51.27
N ARG A 50 -44.20 20.54 50.83
CA ARG A 50 -43.38 20.14 49.68
C ARG A 50 -43.52 21.11 48.50
N SER A 51 -42.42 21.35 47.78
CA SER A 51 -42.41 22.21 46.60
C SER A 51 -43.55 21.81 45.64
N ARG A 52 -44.48 22.73 45.42
CA ARG A 52 -45.54 22.57 44.42
C ARG A 52 -45.02 23.13 43.11
N ILE A 53 -45.27 22.40 42.02
CA ILE A 53 -44.85 22.80 40.68
C ILE A 53 -45.59 24.09 40.31
N SER A 54 -44.89 25.22 40.36
CA SER A 54 -45.50 26.54 40.19
C SER A 54 -45.66 26.91 38.71
N ASN A 55 -44.85 26.31 37.83
CA ASN A 55 -44.74 26.70 36.42
C ASN A 55 -44.72 25.46 35.50
N TRP A 56 -45.85 24.79 35.37
CA TRP A 56 -46.00 23.59 34.52
C TRP A 56 -45.61 23.83 33.06
N LEU A 57 -46.00 24.97 32.49
CA LEU A 57 -45.75 25.30 31.09
C LEU A 57 -44.25 25.50 30.80
N LEU A 58 -43.53 26.17 31.71
CA LEU A 58 -42.09 26.40 31.56
C LEU A 58 -41.28 25.12 31.80
N LEU A 59 -41.73 24.24 32.71
CA LEU A 59 -41.13 22.92 32.90
C LEU A 59 -41.32 22.04 31.65
N LEU A 60 -42.53 22.02 31.08
CA LEU A 60 -42.83 21.30 29.84
C LEU A 60 -42.00 21.82 28.67
N LEU A 61 -41.85 23.13 28.52
CA LEU A 61 -41.06 23.71 27.43
C LEU A 61 -39.57 23.35 27.54
N ARG A 62 -39.00 23.35 28.75
CA ARG A 62 -37.62 22.89 28.98
C ARG A 62 -37.44 21.40 28.70
N ALA A 63 -38.39 20.57 29.12
CA ALA A 63 -38.39 19.15 28.81
C ALA A 63 -38.52 18.89 27.30
N ALA A 64 -39.41 19.60 26.62
CA ALA A 64 -39.61 19.51 25.18
C ALA A 64 -38.37 19.93 24.40
N ALA A 65 -37.66 20.99 24.81
CA ALA A 65 -36.42 21.41 24.18
C ALA A 65 -35.33 20.32 24.25
N LEU A 66 -35.16 19.67 25.41
CA LEU A 66 -34.23 18.54 25.56
C LEU A 66 -34.67 17.32 24.75
N LEU A 67 -35.97 17.05 24.67
CA LEU A 67 -36.53 15.95 23.88
C LEU A 67 -36.30 16.18 22.37
N LEU A 68 -36.59 17.39 21.88
CA LEU A 68 -36.33 17.76 20.48
C LEU A 68 -34.84 17.69 20.14
N LEU A 69 -33.97 18.11 21.06
CA LEU A 69 -32.53 17.99 20.88
C LEU A 69 -32.09 16.51 20.80
N ALA A 70 -32.60 15.66 21.70
CA ALA A 70 -32.35 14.22 21.65
C ALA A 70 -32.86 13.60 20.34
N CYS A 71 -34.04 13.99 19.85
CA CYS A 71 -34.56 13.57 18.55
C CYS A 71 -33.72 14.06 17.38
N ALA A 72 -33.21 15.30 17.41
CA ALA A 72 -32.36 15.85 16.35
C ALA A 72 -31.06 15.04 16.18
N PHE A 73 -30.45 14.61 17.29
CA PHE A 73 -29.26 13.74 17.26
C PHE A 73 -29.58 12.27 16.98
N ALA A 74 -30.72 11.75 17.47
CA ALA A 74 -31.13 10.37 17.21
C ALA A 74 -31.58 10.13 15.75
N ARG A 75 -31.91 11.20 15.01
CA ARG A 75 -32.40 11.19 13.62
C ARG A 75 -33.42 10.06 13.36
N PRO A 76 -34.62 10.13 13.97
CA PRO A 76 -35.67 9.15 13.73
C PRO A 76 -36.10 9.18 12.27
N PHE A 77 -36.21 8.02 11.65
CA PHE A 77 -36.73 7.87 10.29
C PHE A 77 -37.89 6.88 10.25
N ILE A 78 -38.79 7.13 9.30
CA ILE A 78 -39.93 6.25 9.04
C ILE A 78 -39.48 5.27 7.97
N ARG A 79 -39.43 3.97 8.31
CA ARG A 79 -39.39 2.91 7.31
C ARG A 79 -40.79 2.84 6.69
N THR A 80 -41.03 3.57 5.61
CA THR A 80 -42.19 3.37 4.76
C THR A 80 -41.92 2.14 3.90
N ALA A 81 -42.54 1.01 4.25
CA ALA A 81 -42.80 -0.02 3.26
C ALA A 81 -43.80 0.62 2.29
N ILE A 82 -43.38 0.87 1.06
CA ILE A 82 -44.28 1.36 0.02
C ILE A 82 -45.24 0.21 -0.27
N GLU A 83 -46.47 0.29 0.23
CA GLU A 83 -47.53 -0.62 -0.19
C GLU A 83 -47.77 -0.41 -1.69
N ARG A 84 -47.42 -1.43 -2.49
CA ARG A 84 -47.59 -1.51 -3.95
C ARG A 84 -49.09 -1.61 -4.32
N ASN A 85 -49.87 -0.54 -4.18
CA ASN A 85 -51.30 -0.58 -4.50
C ASN A 85 -51.87 0.65 -5.25
N VAL A 86 -51.02 1.48 -5.86
CA VAL A 86 -51.48 2.47 -6.86
C VAL A 86 -50.65 2.27 -8.12
N ALA A 87 -51.28 2.32 -9.29
CA ALA A 87 -50.59 2.29 -10.57
C ALA A 87 -49.49 3.35 -10.54
N LEU A 88 -48.23 2.89 -10.46
CA LEU A 88 -47.08 3.77 -10.34
C LEU A 88 -46.97 4.60 -11.62
N PRO A 89 -46.69 5.91 -11.53
CA PRO A 89 -46.23 6.64 -12.70
C PRO A 89 -45.00 5.93 -13.26
N ALA A 90 -44.86 5.91 -14.59
CA ALA A 90 -43.69 5.39 -15.27
C ALA A 90 -42.41 5.93 -14.60
N ARG A 91 -41.43 5.08 -14.38
CA ARG A 91 -40.19 5.43 -13.66
C ARG A 91 -38.96 5.14 -14.50
N ARG A 92 -37.88 5.89 -14.23
CA ARG A 92 -36.55 5.59 -14.77
C ARG A 92 -35.73 4.85 -13.72
N MET A 93 -35.50 3.57 -13.97
CA MET A 93 -34.84 2.64 -13.06
C MET A 93 -33.44 2.28 -13.55
N LEU A 94 -32.44 2.41 -12.68
CA LEU A 94 -31.14 1.79 -12.84
C LEU A 94 -31.10 0.52 -11.98
N LEU A 95 -31.00 -0.64 -12.61
CA LEU A 95 -30.70 -1.89 -11.93
C LEU A 95 -29.19 -1.97 -11.72
N LEU A 96 -28.75 -1.77 -10.48
CA LEU A 96 -27.35 -1.77 -10.08
C LEU A 96 -27.05 -3.06 -9.31
N VAL A 97 -26.24 -3.95 -9.89
CA VAL A 97 -26.01 -5.29 -9.34
C VAL A 97 -24.55 -5.49 -8.94
N ASP A 98 -24.33 -5.92 -7.70
CA ASP A 98 -23.02 -6.27 -7.20
C ASP A 98 -22.53 -7.56 -7.88
N THR A 99 -21.30 -7.53 -8.37
CA THR A 99 -20.59 -8.64 -8.99
C THR A 99 -19.20 -8.83 -8.36
N SER A 100 -18.99 -8.35 -7.14
CA SER A 100 -17.74 -8.55 -6.41
C SER A 100 -17.53 -10.01 -5.99
N ALA A 101 -16.34 -10.31 -5.48
CA ALA A 101 -15.96 -11.64 -5.02
C ALA A 101 -16.90 -12.21 -3.94
N SER A 102 -17.45 -11.37 -3.04
CA SER A 102 -18.33 -11.83 -1.97
C SER A 102 -19.65 -12.42 -2.49
N MET A 103 -20.08 -12.03 -3.69
CA MET A 103 -21.27 -12.57 -4.35
C MET A 103 -21.10 -14.05 -4.78
N ARG A 104 -19.87 -14.59 -4.71
CA ARG A 104 -19.56 -16.02 -4.92
C ARG A 104 -19.95 -16.91 -3.75
N GLN A 105 -20.28 -16.33 -2.60
CA GLN A 105 -20.78 -17.07 -1.45
C GLN A 105 -21.94 -17.99 -1.83
N GLN A 106 -22.04 -19.13 -1.14
CA GLN A 106 -22.97 -20.18 -1.51
C GLN A 106 -24.43 -19.68 -1.54
N GLY A 107 -25.04 -19.74 -2.72
CA GLY A 107 -26.45 -19.38 -2.95
C GLY A 107 -26.76 -17.88 -3.06
N VAL A 108 -25.80 -16.99 -2.81
CA VAL A 108 -26.00 -15.52 -2.97
C VAL A 108 -26.24 -15.16 -4.44
N TRP A 109 -25.42 -15.69 -5.35
CA TRP A 109 -25.60 -15.44 -6.78
C TRP A 109 -26.92 -15.99 -7.34
N ALA A 110 -27.35 -17.17 -6.90
CA ALA A 110 -28.64 -17.75 -7.31
C ALA A 110 -29.83 -16.86 -6.88
N ARG A 111 -29.81 -16.36 -5.64
CA ARG A 111 -30.81 -15.38 -5.16
C ARG A 111 -30.75 -14.07 -5.94
N THR A 112 -29.55 -13.61 -6.28
CA THR A 112 -29.35 -12.41 -7.12
C THR A 112 -30.02 -12.59 -8.49
N GLN A 113 -29.85 -13.75 -9.13
CA GLN A 113 -30.51 -14.08 -10.40
C GLN A 113 -32.04 -14.09 -10.27
N GLU A 114 -32.57 -14.69 -9.20
CA GLU A 114 -34.02 -14.68 -8.93
C GLU A 114 -34.56 -13.26 -8.74
N VAL A 115 -33.87 -12.41 -7.98
CA VAL A 115 -34.27 -11.01 -7.77
C VAL A 115 -34.25 -10.22 -9.08
N VAL A 116 -33.21 -10.38 -9.90
CA VAL A 116 -33.14 -9.70 -11.20
C VAL A 116 -34.29 -10.12 -12.12
N GLU A 117 -34.62 -11.41 -12.20
CA GLU A 117 -35.76 -11.88 -13.01
C GLU A 117 -37.10 -11.39 -12.47
N GLN A 118 -37.29 -11.34 -11.14
CA GLN A 118 -38.49 -10.74 -10.53
C GLN A 118 -38.64 -9.27 -10.90
N VAL A 119 -37.55 -8.50 -10.89
CA VAL A 119 -37.57 -7.08 -11.27
C VAL A 119 -37.96 -6.89 -12.72
N LEU A 120 -37.41 -7.72 -13.62
CA LEU A 120 -37.76 -7.68 -15.04
C LEU A 120 -39.20 -8.10 -15.32
N ALA A 121 -39.78 -8.98 -14.49
CA ALA A 121 -41.18 -9.37 -14.57
C ALA A 121 -42.14 -8.30 -14.02
N ASP A 122 -41.70 -7.51 -13.04
CA ASP A 122 -42.49 -6.47 -12.37
C ASP A 122 -42.57 -5.13 -13.15
N LEU A 123 -41.87 -5.01 -14.29
CA LEU A 123 -41.81 -3.78 -15.10
C LEU A 123 -43.19 -3.35 -15.60
N GLN A 124 -43.50 -2.05 -15.49
CA GLN A 124 -44.77 -1.48 -15.94
C GLN A 124 -44.63 -0.79 -17.31
N PRO A 125 -45.72 -0.69 -18.11
CA PRO A 125 -45.69 0.05 -19.37
C PRO A 125 -45.25 1.52 -19.16
N GLY A 126 -44.19 1.93 -19.86
CA GLY A 126 -43.61 3.27 -19.75
C GLY A 126 -42.33 3.35 -18.91
N ASP A 127 -41.98 2.29 -18.17
CA ASP A 127 -40.71 2.25 -17.43
C ASP A 127 -39.50 2.30 -18.38
N GLU A 128 -38.46 3.03 -17.95
CA GLU A 128 -37.15 3.04 -18.59
C GLU A 128 -36.17 2.29 -17.67
N ILE A 129 -35.52 1.22 -18.13
CA ILE A 129 -34.60 0.42 -17.31
C ILE A 129 -33.21 0.30 -17.93
N ALA A 130 -32.16 0.49 -17.14
CA ALA A 130 -30.76 0.20 -17.49
C ALA A 130 -30.17 -0.86 -16.55
N LEU A 131 -29.15 -1.59 -17.00
CA LEU A 131 -28.41 -2.57 -16.19
C LEU A 131 -26.94 -2.15 -16.10
N THR A 132 -26.47 -1.98 -14.87
CA THR A 132 -25.07 -1.75 -14.54
C THR A 132 -24.65 -2.75 -13.47
N THR A 133 -23.51 -3.41 -13.68
CA THR A 133 -22.89 -4.24 -12.66
C THR A 133 -21.73 -3.48 -12.03
N PHE A 134 -21.32 -3.86 -10.83
CA PHE A 134 -20.16 -3.25 -10.20
C PHE A 134 -19.37 -4.24 -9.35
N ASP A 135 -18.07 -3.99 -9.28
CA ASP A 135 -17.14 -4.63 -8.38
C ASP A 135 -16.24 -3.54 -7.76
N ARG A 136 -14.94 -3.49 -8.09
CA ARG A 136 -14.06 -2.34 -7.85
C ARG A 136 -14.39 -1.16 -8.77
N SER A 137 -15.09 -1.41 -9.88
CA SER A 137 -15.52 -0.40 -10.84
C SER A 137 -16.91 -0.70 -11.39
N THR A 138 -17.59 0.31 -11.95
CA THR A 138 -18.89 0.15 -12.59
C THR A 138 -18.77 -0.25 -14.05
N HIS A 139 -19.57 -1.23 -14.46
CA HIS A 139 -19.65 -1.74 -15.82
C HIS A 139 -21.08 -1.61 -16.35
N ASN A 140 -21.29 -0.70 -17.29
CA ASN A 140 -22.59 -0.48 -17.93
C ASN A 140 -22.83 -1.56 -18.99
N LEU A 141 -23.64 -2.56 -18.65
CA LEU A 141 -24.01 -3.62 -19.59
C LEU A 141 -25.09 -3.15 -20.56
N VAL A 142 -26.05 -2.36 -20.07
CA VAL A 142 -27.17 -1.83 -20.86
C VAL A 142 -27.43 -0.38 -20.46
N ALA A 143 -26.98 0.57 -21.28
CA ALA A 143 -27.21 2.00 -21.05
C ALA A 143 -28.68 2.40 -21.32
N PHE A 144 -29.13 3.54 -20.79
CA PHE A 144 -30.46 4.08 -21.09
C PHE A 144 -30.65 4.44 -22.57
N ASN A 145 -29.59 4.92 -23.24
CA ASN A 145 -29.63 5.37 -24.62
C ASN A 145 -28.67 4.52 -25.47
N ASP A 146 -29.14 3.38 -25.97
CA ASP A 146 -28.35 2.42 -26.77
C ASP A 146 -28.47 2.65 -28.29
N GLY A 147 -28.96 3.82 -28.70
CA GLY A 147 -28.98 4.29 -30.09
C GLY A 147 -30.11 3.75 -30.98
N ALA A 148 -30.96 2.86 -30.49
CA ALA A 148 -32.12 2.35 -31.22
C ALA A 148 -33.42 2.49 -30.39
N PRO A 149 -34.52 3.01 -30.95
CA PRO A 149 -35.81 3.02 -30.25
C PRO A 149 -36.28 1.57 -30.06
N ARG A 150 -36.40 1.13 -28.81
CA ARG A 150 -36.84 -0.21 -28.43
C ARG A 150 -38.08 -0.14 -27.55
N THR A 151 -38.94 -1.16 -27.65
CA THR A 151 -40.02 -1.35 -26.68
C THR A 151 -39.46 -1.85 -25.34
N LEU A 152 -40.21 -1.66 -24.25
CA LEU A 152 -39.85 -2.16 -22.93
C LEU A 152 -39.57 -3.67 -22.94
N ALA A 153 -40.39 -4.46 -23.64
CA ALA A 153 -40.20 -5.91 -23.77
C ALA A 153 -38.88 -6.27 -24.47
N GLN A 154 -38.52 -5.54 -25.54
CA GLN A 154 -37.24 -5.74 -26.24
C GLN A 154 -36.05 -5.34 -25.36
N ARG A 155 -36.20 -4.29 -24.55
CA ARG A 155 -35.17 -3.83 -23.61
C ARG A 155 -34.99 -4.82 -22.45
N ALA A 156 -36.08 -5.34 -21.88
CA ALA A 156 -36.03 -6.40 -20.87
C ALA A 156 -35.34 -7.66 -21.40
N GLU A 157 -35.62 -8.06 -22.65
CA GLU A 157 -34.95 -9.21 -23.26
C GLU A 157 -33.46 -8.98 -23.53
N LEU A 158 -33.07 -7.75 -23.91
CA LEU A 158 -31.66 -7.39 -24.04
C LEU A 158 -30.94 -7.45 -22.68
N ILE A 159 -31.60 -7.00 -21.61
CA ILE A 159 -31.08 -7.12 -20.24
C ILE A 159 -30.93 -8.59 -19.86
N ARG A 160 -31.93 -9.45 -20.11
CA ARG A 160 -31.82 -10.91 -19.85
C ARG A 160 -30.63 -11.51 -20.59
N LYS A 161 -30.42 -11.14 -21.85
CA LYS A 161 -29.30 -11.64 -22.65
C LYS A 161 -27.94 -11.19 -22.08
N ALA A 162 -27.82 -9.93 -21.66
CA ALA A 162 -26.60 -9.41 -21.05
C ALA A 162 -26.34 -10.06 -19.67
N TRP A 163 -27.39 -10.17 -18.86
CA TRP A 163 -27.36 -10.77 -17.53
C TRP A 163 -26.96 -12.24 -17.56
N LYS A 164 -27.43 -13.01 -18.54
CA LYS A 164 -27.09 -14.45 -18.67
C LYS A 164 -25.58 -14.72 -18.78
N ASN A 165 -24.81 -13.76 -19.28
CA ASN A 165 -23.35 -13.89 -19.40
C ASN A 165 -22.59 -13.25 -18.23
N THR A 166 -23.30 -12.75 -17.21
CA THR A 166 -22.72 -12.09 -16.04
C THR A 166 -22.43 -13.11 -14.95
N HIS A 167 -21.28 -12.96 -14.30
CA HIS A 167 -20.82 -13.82 -13.21
C HIS A 167 -20.12 -12.96 -12.16
N PRO A 168 -20.09 -13.37 -10.88
CA PRO A 168 -19.27 -12.70 -9.89
C PRO A 168 -17.79 -12.70 -10.31
N THR A 169 -17.11 -11.61 -10.04
CA THR A 169 -15.69 -11.41 -10.34
C THR A 169 -14.85 -11.84 -9.13
N TRP A 170 -13.53 -11.60 -9.18
CA TRP A 170 -12.60 -11.79 -8.06
C TRP A 170 -12.19 -10.46 -7.42
N TYR A 171 -12.85 -9.36 -7.79
CA TYR A 171 -12.54 -8.03 -7.28
C TYR A 171 -13.34 -7.69 -6.02
N ALA A 172 -12.78 -6.81 -5.17
CA ALA A 172 -13.49 -6.26 -4.03
C ALA A 172 -14.65 -5.34 -4.46
N THR A 173 -15.62 -5.11 -3.57
CA THR A 173 -16.76 -4.21 -3.82
C THR A 173 -16.42 -2.74 -3.51
N ASP A 174 -16.79 -1.82 -4.39
CA ASP A 174 -16.81 -0.37 -4.15
C ASP A 174 -18.24 0.17 -4.35
N LEU A 175 -19.12 -0.23 -3.42
CA LEU A 175 -20.53 0.18 -3.41
C LEU A 175 -20.70 1.70 -3.42
N GLY A 176 -19.84 2.42 -2.69
CA GLY A 176 -19.89 3.87 -2.63
C GLY A 176 -19.70 4.53 -4.00
N SER A 177 -18.66 4.15 -4.73
CA SER A 177 -18.42 4.67 -6.09
C SER A 177 -19.50 4.24 -7.06
N ALA A 178 -20.00 3.00 -6.94
CA ALA A 178 -21.06 2.48 -7.80
C ALA A 178 -22.38 3.25 -7.66
N LEU A 179 -22.77 3.60 -6.44
CA LEU A 179 -23.95 4.39 -6.16
C LEU A 179 -23.85 5.82 -6.72
N MET A 180 -22.69 6.47 -6.58
CA MET A 180 -22.46 7.81 -7.14
C MET A 180 -22.50 7.80 -8.67
N ALA A 181 -21.79 6.85 -9.29
CA ALA A 181 -21.80 6.69 -10.74
C ALA A 181 -23.21 6.36 -11.27
N GLY A 182 -23.98 5.54 -10.54
CA GLY A 182 -25.37 5.24 -10.87
C GLY A 182 -26.29 6.46 -10.81
N ALA A 183 -26.10 7.33 -9.80
CA ALA A 183 -26.84 8.59 -9.71
C ALA A 183 -26.52 9.52 -10.90
N ASP A 184 -25.26 9.59 -11.33
CA ASP A 184 -24.87 10.39 -12.50
C ASP A 184 -25.46 9.84 -13.81
N LEU A 185 -25.52 8.51 -13.99
CA LEU A 185 -26.14 7.87 -15.16
C LEU A 185 -27.66 8.14 -15.28
N LEU A 186 -28.34 8.33 -14.16
CA LEU A 186 -29.75 8.73 -14.15
C LEU A 186 -29.96 10.20 -14.52
N ARG A 187 -28.97 11.06 -14.24
CA ARG A 187 -28.98 12.49 -14.60
C ARG A 187 -28.73 12.75 -16.08
N ASP A 188 -28.09 11.83 -16.79
CA ASP A 188 -27.75 11.94 -18.21
C ASP A 188 -28.98 11.77 -19.15
N ARG A 189 -30.08 12.45 -18.84
CA ARG A 189 -31.25 12.57 -19.71
C ARG A 189 -31.10 13.83 -20.54
N GLU A 190 -30.98 13.69 -21.86
CA GLU A 190 -31.20 14.82 -22.76
C GLU A 190 -32.58 15.42 -22.47
N SER A 191 -32.63 16.74 -22.31
CA SER A 191 -33.75 17.51 -21.76
C SER A 191 -34.99 17.61 -22.68
N THR A 192 -35.33 16.54 -23.40
CA THR A 192 -36.31 16.52 -24.50
C THR A 192 -37.72 16.07 -24.11
N VAL A 193 -37.99 15.73 -22.84
CA VAL A 193 -39.33 15.28 -22.37
C VAL A 193 -39.86 16.20 -21.27
N ASP A 194 -41.08 16.71 -21.44
CA ASP A 194 -41.73 17.77 -20.62
C ASP A 194 -42.00 17.39 -19.15
N GLU A 195 -41.98 16.11 -18.77
CA GLU A 195 -42.07 15.69 -17.35
C GLU A 195 -40.89 14.79 -16.93
N PRO A 196 -40.24 15.09 -15.78
CA PRO A 196 -39.23 14.21 -15.20
C PRO A 196 -39.90 12.95 -14.64
N LEU A 197 -39.52 11.79 -15.18
CA LEU A 197 -39.90 10.51 -14.58
C LEU A 197 -39.19 10.39 -13.21
N PRO A 198 -39.87 9.90 -12.16
CA PRO A 198 -39.22 9.60 -10.89
C PRO A 198 -38.03 8.66 -11.10
N GLN A 199 -36.90 9.00 -10.51
CA GLN A 199 -35.64 8.27 -10.67
C GLN A 199 -35.47 7.24 -9.54
N GLN A 200 -35.03 6.04 -9.92
CA GLN A 200 -34.82 4.97 -8.97
C GLN A 200 -33.53 4.20 -9.25
N ILE A 201 -32.70 3.99 -8.23
CA ILE A 201 -31.66 2.96 -8.24
C ILE A 201 -32.20 1.76 -7.48
N LEU A 202 -32.23 0.61 -8.13
CA LEU A 202 -32.46 -0.66 -7.47
C LEU A 202 -31.12 -1.36 -7.29
N LEU A 203 -30.59 -1.31 -6.07
CA LEU A 203 -29.34 -1.94 -5.68
C LEU A 203 -29.59 -3.39 -5.27
N VAL A 204 -28.89 -4.34 -5.90
CA VAL A 204 -28.87 -5.75 -5.50
C VAL A 204 -27.44 -6.10 -5.05
N SER A 205 -27.25 -6.36 -3.77
CA SER A 205 -25.92 -6.61 -3.16
C SER A 205 -26.09 -7.40 -1.86
N ASP A 206 -25.05 -8.11 -1.45
CA ASP A 206 -24.93 -8.74 -0.12
C ASP A 206 -24.61 -7.72 0.99
N LEU A 207 -24.42 -6.43 0.64
CA LEU A 207 -24.16 -5.32 1.56
C LEU A 207 -22.93 -5.56 2.45
N GLN A 208 -21.89 -6.17 1.89
CA GLN A 208 -20.65 -6.44 2.61
C GLN A 208 -20.11 -5.17 3.29
N ALA A 209 -19.68 -5.30 4.55
CA ALA A 209 -19.20 -4.17 5.36
C ALA A 209 -18.01 -3.42 4.75
N SER A 210 -17.24 -4.06 3.87
CA SER A 210 -16.06 -3.52 3.18
C SER A 210 -16.38 -2.59 1.99
N GLY A 211 -17.65 -2.41 1.59
CA GLY A 211 -18.06 -1.70 0.37
C GLY A 211 -17.84 -0.17 0.31
N ASN A 212 -16.93 0.40 1.09
CA ASN A 212 -16.52 1.82 1.06
C ASN A 212 -17.69 2.83 0.98
N VAL A 213 -18.71 2.63 1.81
CA VAL A 213 -19.92 3.46 1.85
C VAL A 213 -19.69 4.86 2.44
N GLU A 214 -18.49 5.19 2.92
CA GLU A 214 -18.18 6.51 3.47
C GLU A 214 -18.29 7.61 2.40
N ARG A 215 -17.90 7.31 1.16
CA ARG A 215 -17.96 8.24 0.02
C ARG A 215 -19.37 8.76 -0.28
N VAL A 216 -20.39 7.96 0.05
CA VAL A 216 -21.80 8.33 -0.14
C VAL A 216 -22.23 9.50 0.76
N ARG A 217 -21.55 9.72 1.89
CA ARG A 217 -21.92 10.76 2.86
C ARG A 217 -21.72 12.18 2.33
N ASP A 218 -20.69 12.39 1.52
CA ASP A 218 -20.33 13.70 0.98
C ASP A 218 -20.96 13.95 -0.40
N PHE A 219 -21.64 12.95 -0.97
CA PHE A 219 -22.29 13.06 -2.27
C PHE A 219 -23.59 13.86 -2.19
N ALA A 220 -23.78 14.81 -3.11
CA ALA A 220 -24.98 15.62 -3.20
C ALA A 220 -26.09 14.87 -3.95
N TRP A 221 -26.95 14.19 -3.20
CA TRP A 221 -28.04 13.36 -3.73
C TRP A 221 -29.14 14.20 -4.40
N PRO A 222 -29.61 13.85 -5.62
CA PRO A 222 -30.79 14.44 -6.24
C PRO A 222 -32.04 14.22 -5.38
N ALA A 223 -32.91 15.23 -5.30
CA ALA A 223 -34.09 15.19 -4.43
C ALA A 223 -35.18 14.20 -4.89
N ASP A 224 -35.18 13.86 -6.17
CA ASP A 224 -36.10 12.97 -6.87
C ASP A 224 -35.56 11.54 -7.06
N LEU A 225 -34.34 11.27 -6.57
CA LEU A 225 -33.71 9.96 -6.65
C LEU A 225 -34.05 9.10 -5.43
N THR A 226 -34.64 7.93 -5.68
CA THR A 226 -34.90 6.92 -4.66
C THR A 226 -33.92 5.75 -4.80
N VAL A 227 -33.37 5.27 -3.69
CA VAL A 227 -32.51 4.07 -3.67
C VAL A 227 -33.27 2.96 -2.95
N GLU A 228 -33.64 1.92 -3.68
CA GLU A 228 -34.22 0.69 -3.13
C GLU A 228 -33.11 -0.36 -3.03
N VAL A 229 -32.95 -0.95 -1.85
CA VAL A 229 -31.91 -1.94 -1.58
C VAL A 229 -32.54 -3.32 -1.44
N ARG A 230 -32.03 -4.27 -2.24
CA ARG A 230 -32.36 -5.69 -2.19
C ARG A 230 -31.16 -6.44 -1.66
N ASP A 231 -31.20 -6.70 -0.36
CA ASP A 231 -30.21 -7.50 0.34
C ASP A 231 -30.35 -8.98 -0.08
N VAL A 232 -29.27 -9.53 -0.61
CA VAL A 232 -29.19 -10.95 -1.03
C VAL A 232 -28.22 -11.76 -0.17
N SER A 233 -27.72 -11.18 0.93
CA SER A 233 -26.79 -11.83 1.86
C SER A 233 -27.30 -13.18 2.36
N ALA A 234 -26.39 -14.12 2.57
CA ALA A 234 -26.72 -15.39 3.19
C ALA A 234 -26.90 -15.21 4.71
N PRO A 235 -28.01 -15.69 5.31
CA PRO A 235 -28.30 -15.46 6.72
C PRO A 235 -27.36 -16.19 7.70
N THR A 236 -26.54 -17.14 7.22
CA THR A 236 -25.57 -17.91 8.01
C THR A 236 -24.40 -18.34 7.12
N ALA A 237 -23.60 -17.38 6.62
CA ALA A 237 -22.35 -17.69 5.94
C ALA A 237 -21.23 -17.80 6.98
N GLU A 238 -20.78 -19.03 7.26
CA GLU A 238 -19.57 -19.24 8.06
C GLU A 238 -18.37 -19.05 7.13
N ASN A 239 -17.65 -17.96 7.33
CA ASN A 239 -16.49 -17.58 6.52
C ASN A 239 -15.28 -17.37 7.42
N ALA A 240 -14.15 -17.95 7.05
CA ALA A 240 -12.87 -17.70 7.67
C ALA A 240 -11.88 -17.27 6.58
N ARG A 241 -10.84 -16.53 6.97
CA ARG A 241 -9.79 -16.13 6.03
C ARG A 241 -8.41 -16.33 6.61
N ALA A 242 -7.48 -16.72 5.76
CA ALA A 242 -6.06 -16.80 6.06
C ALA A 242 -5.30 -15.76 5.24
N THR A 243 -4.37 -15.04 5.87
CA THR A 243 -3.52 -14.03 5.21
C THR A 243 -2.07 -14.25 5.59
N LEU A 244 -1.21 -14.44 4.60
CA LEU A 244 0.23 -14.61 4.81
C LEU A 244 0.88 -13.26 5.12
N LEU A 245 1.53 -13.14 6.28
CA LEU A 245 2.21 -11.93 6.71
C LEU A 245 3.70 -11.99 6.33
N PHE A 246 4.03 -11.51 5.13
CA PHE A 246 5.41 -11.41 4.67
C PHE A 246 6.07 -10.13 5.18
N GLY A 247 7.12 -10.26 5.99
CA GLY A 247 8.16 -9.23 6.07
C GLY A 247 7.77 -7.84 6.56
N ASP A 248 6.73 -7.69 7.39
CA ASP A 248 6.67 -6.54 8.31
C ASP A 248 7.89 -6.62 9.22
N THR A 249 8.96 -5.94 8.82
CA THR A 249 9.88 -5.32 9.76
C THR A 249 9.06 -4.28 10.51
N VAL A 250 8.32 -4.76 11.51
CA VAL A 250 7.73 -3.91 12.53
C VAL A 250 8.88 -3.09 13.09
N ASN A 251 8.92 -1.80 12.76
CA ASN A 251 9.57 -0.81 13.61
C ASN A 251 9.05 -1.07 15.03
N PRO A 252 9.90 -1.43 16.02
CA PRO A 252 9.46 -1.71 17.37
C PRO A 252 9.17 -0.40 18.13
N SER A 253 8.30 0.43 17.57
CA SER A 253 7.85 1.69 18.15
C SER A 253 6.39 1.92 17.79
N GLY A 254 5.48 1.48 18.65
CA GLY A 254 4.06 1.82 18.56
C GLY A 254 3.13 0.77 19.16
N ASP A 255 2.94 0.84 20.47
CA ASP A 255 1.72 0.48 21.22
C ASP A 255 1.00 -0.84 20.89
N ALA A 256 1.34 -1.89 21.65
CA ALA A 256 0.36 -2.84 22.16
C ALA A 256 0.84 -3.37 23.52
N ALA A 257 0.20 -2.88 24.58
CA ALA A 257 0.31 -3.43 25.92
C ALA A 257 -0.43 -4.78 25.95
N ASP A 258 0.34 -5.87 25.97
CA ASP A 258 0.02 -7.10 26.72
C ASP A 258 1.21 -8.08 26.59
N GLU A 259 2.22 -7.89 27.44
CA GLU A 259 3.28 -8.88 27.66
C GLU A 259 3.26 -9.33 29.12
N THR A 260 2.56 -10.44 29.38
CA THR A 260 2.89 -11.34 30.50
C THR A 260 3.04 -12.75 29.97
N ALA A 261 4.22 -13.03 29.42
CA ALA A 261 4.78 -14.38 29.35
C ALA A 261 6.30 -14.27 29.08
N ALA A 262 7.03 -13.85 30.11
CA ALA A 262 8.46 -14.06 30.16
C ALA A 262 8.72 -15.55 30.44
N SER A 263 9.36 -16.24 29.51
CA SER A 263 10.18 -17.40 29.80
C SER A 263 11.46 -17.34 28.97
N GLU A 264 12.55 -17.30 29.71
CA GLU A 264 13.94 -17.32 29.29
C GLU A 264 14.24 -18.55 28.43
N ASP A 265 14.73 -18.33 27.21
CA ASP A 265 15.80 -19.13 26.59
C ASP A 265 16.26 -18.43 25.29
N ALA A 266 17.35 -17.67 25.43
CA ALA A 266 17.97 -16.96 24.32
C ALA A 266 18.95 -17.88 23.59
N SER A 267 18.46 -18.56 22.55
CA SER A 267 19.29 -19.01 21.42
C SER A 267 18.82 -18.28 20.15
N VAL A 268 19.43 -17.12 19.89
CA VAL A 268 19.25 -16.35 18.64
C VAL A 268 20.04 -17.04 17.53
N THR A 269 19.53 -18.17 17.07
CA THR A 269 19.94 -18.84 15.84
C THR A 269 18.71 -19.52 15.23
N THR A 270 18.29 -19.05 14.05
CA THR A 270 17.41 -19.78 13.10
C THR A 270 15.90 -19.75 13.34
N ASP A 271 15.26 -18.57 13.31
CA ASP A 271 13.80 -18.46 13.09
C ASP A 271 13.45 -18.22 11.61
N LEU A 272 14.33 -18.64 10.69
CA LEU A 272 14.20 -18.52 9.24
C LEU A 272 13.34 -19.64 8.60
N GLN A 273 12.68 -20.50 9.39
CA GLN A 273 11.94 -21.67 8.87
C GLN A 273 10.42 -21.58 9.05
N THR A 274 9.89 -20.48 9.57
CA THR A 274 8.44 -20.30 9.74
C THR A 274 7.92 -19.05 9.03
N VAL A 275 6.64 -19.10 8.64
CA VAL A 275 5.88 -18.00 8.04
C VAL A 275 4.75 -17.62 8.98
N ARG A 276 4.52 -16.33 9.18
CA ARG A 276 3.40 -15.84 9.99
C ARG A 276 2.13 -15.81 9.15
N VAL A 277 1.03 -16.35 9.67
CA VAL A 277 -0.28 -16.35 9.02
C VAL A 277 -1.29 -15.74 9.98
N ARG A 278 -2.00 -14.71 9.55
CA ARG A 278 -3.18 -14.21 10.26
C ARG A 278 -4.37 -15.04 9.82
N VAL A 279 -5.05 -15.66 10.77
CA VAL A 279 -6.30 -16.37 10.58
C VAL A 279 -7.40 -15.58 11.27
N GLU A 280 -8.47 -15.28 10.54
CA GLU A 280 -9.62 -14.57 11.08
C GLU A 280 -10.86 -15.43 10.89
N ASN A 281 -11.67 -15.53 11.93
CA ASN A 281 -12.90 -16.31 11.91
C ASN A 281 -14.11 -15.36 11.97
N GLY A 282 -15.09 -15.59 11.10
CA GLY A 282 -16.30 -14.77 11.03
C GLY A 282 -17.08 -14.76 12.35
N PRO A 283 -17.84 -13.69 12.64
CA PRO A 283 -18.64 -13.60 13.87
C PRO A 283 -19.76 -14.64 13.93
N ASP A 284 -20.22 -15.13 12.77
CA ASP A 284 -21.30 -16.13 12.65
C ASP A 284 -20.78 -17.59 12.60
N ALA A 285 -19.47 -17.79 12.74
CA ALA A 285 -18.85 -19.12 12.72
C ALA A 285 -19.29 -19.97 13.92
N ARG A 286 -19.46 -21.27 13.69
CA ARG A 286 -19.80 -22.24 14.75
C ARG A 286 -18.61 -23.00 15.27
N ASP A 287 -17.66 -23.27 14.39
CA ASP A 287 -16.43 -23.97 14.72
C ASP A 287 -15.31 -22.97 15.01
N GLU A 288 -14.55 -23.25 16.08
CA GLU A 288 -13.35 -22.47 16.43
C GLU A 288 -12.08 -23.10 15.83
N GLU A 289 -12.17 -24.33 15.32
CA GLU A 289 -11.05 -25.10 14.83
C GLU A 289 -10.92 -24.97 13.31
N LEU A 290 -9.89 -24.26 12.88
CA LEU A 290 -9.51 -24.08 11.49
C LEU A 290 -8.21 -24.83 11.20
N ARG A 291 -8.02 -25.25 9.96
CA ARG A 291 -6.86 -26.03 9.52
C ARG A 291 -6.17 -25.33 8.37
N LEU A 292 -4.84 -25.24 8.45
CA LEU A 292 -3.99 -24.71 7.40
C LEU A 292 -3.10 -25.80 6.83
N GLY A 293 -2.87 -25.80 5.52
CA GLY A 293 -1.93 -26.72 4.88
C GLY A 293 -1.41 -26.21 3.54
N TRP A 294 -0.14 -26.51 3.24
CA TRP A 294 0.43 -26.17 1.93
C TRP A 294 -0.07 -27.13 0.85
N VAL A 295 -0.50 -26.60 -0.30
CA VAL A 295 -0.98 -27.41 -1.43
C VAL A 295 -0.12 -27.19 -2.68
N ASN A 296 0.00 -28.24 -3.51
CA ASN A 296 0.66 -28.17 -4.80
C ASN A 296 -0.29 -27.74 -5.93
N SER A 297 0.20 -27.66 -7.16
CA SER A 297 -0.59 -27.27 -8.35
C SER A 297 -1.76 -28.21 -8.69
N GLN A 298 -1.79 -29.41 -8.11
CA GLN A 298 -2.89 -30.37 -8.24
C GLN A 298 -3.90 -30.27 -7.09
N GLY A 299 -3.72 -29.32 -6.17
CA GLY A 299 -4.56 -29.16 -4.98
C GLY A 299 -4.33 -30.21 -3.90
N ARG A 300 -3.22 -30.97 -3.97
CA ARG A 300 -2.88 -31.98 -2.97
C ARG A 300 -2.07 -31.34 -1.83
N LEU A 301 -2.47 -31.63 -0.59
CA LEU A 301 -1.71 -31.28 0.61
C LEU A 301 -0.31 -31.89 0.55
N LEU A 302 0.70 -31.04 0.76
CA LEU A 302 2.12 -31.38 0.75
C LEU A 302 2.62 -31.82 2.12
N ASP A 303 2.03 -31.29 3.19
CA ASP A 303 2.34 -31.70 4.55
C ASP A 303 1.51 -32.92 4.94
N GLU A 304 2.13 -33.89 5.63
CA GLU A 304 1.40 -35.03 6.21
C GLU A 304 0.46 -34.62 7.36
N LYS A 305 0.66 -33.43 7.93
CA LYS A 305 -0.15 -32.89 9.03
C LYS A 305 -0.55 -31.44 8.74
N GLU A 306 -1.83 -31.16 8.84
CA GLU A 306 -2.38 -29.80 8.81
C GLU A 306 -2.06 -29.07 10.11
N PHE A 307 -1.86 -27.75 10.02
CA PHE A 307 -1.73 -26.88 11.18
C PHE A 307 -3.12 -26.56 11.72
N ILE A 308 -3.44 -27.12 12.88
CA ILE A 308 -4.70 -26.84 13.57
C ILE A 308 -4.57 -25.51 14.32
N VAL A 309 -5.51 -24.60 14.09
CA VAL A 309 -5.57 -23.26 14.66
C VAL A 309 -6.92 -23.05 15.32
N HIS A 310 -6.91 -22.65 16.59
CA HIS A 310 -8.13 -22.31 17.31
C HIS A 310 -8.36 -20.79 17.30
N VAL A 311 -9.38 -20.33 16.57
CA VAL A 311 -9.80 -18.93 16.46
C VAL A 311 -11.29 -18.82 16.82
N PRO A 312 -11.64 -18.19 17.95
CA PRO A 312 -13.04 -17.97 18.32
C PRO A 312 -13.81 -17.14 17.28
N PRO A 313 -15.15 -17.25 17.20
CA PRO A 313 -15.96 -16.46 16.27
C PRO A 313 -15.76 -14.96 16.46
N GLY A 314 -15.53 -14.23 15.37
CA GLY A 314 -15.27 -12.79 15.36
C GLY A 314 -13.87 -12.39 15.86
N ALA A 315 -12.98 -13.36 16.12
CA ALA A 315 -11.61 -13.10 16.53
C ALA A 315 -10.61 -13.29 15.38
N SER A 316 -9.40 -12.76 15.58
CA SER A 316 -8.25 -13.01 14.73
C SER A 316 -7.05 -13.49 15.54
N ARG A 317 -6.23 -14.37 14.97
CA ARG A 317 -4.98 -14.84 15.56
C ARG A 317 -3.86 -14.93 14.53
N VAL A 318 -2.65 -14.64 14.97
CA VAL A 318 -1.44 -14.86 14.15
C VAL A 318 -0.78 -16.14 14.62
N VAL A 319 -0.59 -17.08 13.69
CA VAL A 319 0.12 -18.34 13.92
C VAL A 319 1.39 -18.41 13.08
N ARG A 320 2.30 -19.31 13.47
CA ARG A 320 3.50 -19.61 12.69
C ARG A 320 3.32 -20.99 12.05
N VAL A 321 3.38 -21.04 10.72
CA VAL A 321 3.39 -22.27 9.92
C VAL A 321 4.79 -22.51 9.37
N THR A 322 5.11 -23.74 8.95
CA THR A 322 6.40 -24.01 8.28
C THR A 322 6.50 -23.25 6.97
N GLN A 323 7.73 -22.98 6.51
CA GLN A 323 7.93 -22.40 5.18
C GLN A 323 7.34 -23.28 4.07
N PRO A 324 6.82 -22.65 3.00
CA PRO A 324 6.25 -23.39 1.89
C PRO A 324 7.31 -24.31 1.28
N PRO A 325 7.03 -25.62 1.15
CA PRO A 325 7.87 -26.52 0.38
C PRO A 325 8.07 -25.99 -1.05
N GLY A 326 9.16 -26.38 -1.72
CA GLY A 326 9.47 -25.88 -3.07
C GLY A 326 8.40 -26.18 -4.13
N GLU A 327 7.54 -27.17 -3.90
CA GLU A 327 6.40 -27.54 -4.77
C GLU A 327 5.08 -26.85 -4.40
N ALA A 328 5.02 -26.11 -3.29
CA ALA A 328 3.81 -25.45 -2.82
C ALA A 328 3.43 -24.28 -3.71
N VAL A 329 2.15 -24.15 -4.06
CA VAL A 329 1.63 -23.04 -4.88
C VAL A 329 0.65 -22.17 -4.11
N ALA A 330 0.06 -22.68 -3.04
CA ALA A 330 -0.86 -21.95 -2.18
C ALA A 330 -0.88 -22.50 -0.75
N LEU A 331 -1.28 -21.67 0.19
CA LEU A 331 -1.75 -22.07 1.51
C LEU A 331 -3.26 -22.28 1.44
N GLN A 332 -3.73 -23.46 1.84
CA GLN A 332 -5.15 -23.78 1.96
C GLN A 332 -5.63 -23.57 3.39
N LEU A 333 -6.79 -22.93 3.53
CA LEU A 333 -7.61 -22.89 4.74
C LEU A 333 -8.74 -23.92 4.60
N ALA A 334 -9.03 -24.64 5.67
CA ALA A 334 -10.15 -25.55 5.78
C ALA A 334 -10.81 -25.42 7.16
N GLY A 335 -12.13 -25.61 7.21
CA GLY A 335 -12.90 -25.54 8.47
C GLY A 335 -14.07 -24.56 8.44
N ASP A 336 -14.30 -23.88 7.33
CA ASP A 336 -15.49 -23.06 7.10
C ASP A 336 -16.36 -23.62 5.96
N THR A 337 -17.52 -23.00 5.75
CA THR A 337 -18.47 -23.44 4.73
C THR A 337 -18.22 -22.83 3.35
N GLU A 338 -17.56 -21.68 3.31
CA GLU A 338 -17.34 -20.90 2.09
C GLU A 338 -15.98 -21.23 1.49
N GLN A 339 -15.97 -21.84 0.30
CA GLN A 339 -14.73 -22.35 -0.29
C GLN A 339 -14.01 -21.37 -1.21
N PHE A 340 -14.65 -20.26 -1.59
CA PHE A 340 -14.18 -19.43 -2.68
C PHE A 340 -12.91 -18.62 -2.34
N ASP A 341 -12.65 -18.32 -1.06
CA ASP A 341 -11.50 -17.56 -0.56
C ASP A 341 -10.49 -18.41 0.26
N ASN A 342 -10.66 -19.73 0.26
CA ASN A 342 -9.85 -20.67 1.07
C ASN A 342 -8.43 -20.94 0.55
N LEU A 343 -7.98 -20.27 -0.53
CA LEU A 343 -6.65 -20.45 -1.11
C LEU A 343 -5.88 -19.13 -1.15
N THR A 344 -4.74 -19.07 -0.48
CA THR A 344 -3.78 -17.98 -0.59
C THR A 344 -2.61 -18.41 -1.46
N TYR A 345 -2.57 -17.95 -2.72
CA TYR A 345 -1.51 -18.28 -3.66
C TYR A 345 -0.18 -17.62 -3.29
N ILE A 346 0.92 -18.34 -3.54
CA ILE A 346 2.29 -17.86 -3.32
C ILE A 346 3.10 -17.92 -4.60
N ALA A 347 4.06 -16.99 -4.72
CA ALA A 347 5.07 -17.01 -5.77
C ALA A 347 6.44 -17.28 -5.15
N HIS A 348 7.09 -18.38 -5.53
CA HIS A 348 8.46 -18.64 -5.15
C HIS A 348 9.39 -17.67 -5.88
N SER A 349 10.11 -16.84 -5.13
CA SER A 349 11.26 -16.12 -5.69
C SER A 349 12.50 -16.99 -5.52
N SER A 350 13.02 -17.55 -6.60
CA SER A 350 14.36 -18.15 -6.57
C SER A 350 15.38 -17.03 -6.30
N ARG A 351 16.29 -17.26 -5.35
CA ARG A 351 17.43 -16.36 -5.17
C ARG A 351 18.31 -16.48 -6.41
N GLN A 352 18.39 -15.41 -7.19
CA GLN A 352 19.28 -15.34 -8.34
C GLN A 352 20.71 -15.14 -7.82
N GLN A 353 21.66 -15.87 -8.41
CA GLN A 353 23.07 -15.61 -8.19
C GLN A 353 23.57 -14.67 -9.29
N LYS A 354 24.13 -13.54 -8.89
CA LYS A 354 24.75 -12.56 -9.79
C LYS A 354 26.21 -12.36 -9.42
N LEU A 355 26.99 -11.84 -10.37
CA LEU A 355 28.41 -11.60 -10.22
C LEU A 355 28.71 -10.10 -10.14
N VAL A 356 29.63 -9.71 -9.27
CA VAL A 356 30.34 -8.43 -9.31
C VAL A 356 31.76 -8.72 -9.76
N LEU A 357 32.17 -8.15 -10.89
CA LEU A 357 33.51 -8.37 -11.43
C LEU A 357 34.42 -7.20 -11.07
N PHE A 358 35.51 -7.49 -10.38
CA PHE A 358 36.58 -6.53 -10.12
C PHE A 358 37.73 -6.78 -11.08
N ILE A 359 38.18 -5.78 -11.82
CA ILE A 359 39.33 -5.84 -12.70
C ILE A 359 40.42 -4.94 -12.13
N GLY A 360 41.51 -5.53 -11.67
CA GLY A 360 42.57 -4.76 -11.03
C GLY A 360 43.80 -5.56 -10.65
N THR A 361 44.88 -4.85 -10.34
CA THR A 361 46.14 -5.46 -9.92
C THR A 361 46.05 -5.99 -8.50
N SER A 362 46.74 -7.10 -8.24
CA SER A 362 46.85 -7.64 -6.89
C SER A 362 47.92 -6.89 -6.10
N THR A 363 47.64 -6.59 -4.83
CA THR A 363 48.59 -5.97 -3.89
C THR A 363 49.01 -6.99 -2.83
N GLU A 364 50.23 -6.87 -2.32
CA GLU A 364 50.72 -7.75 -1.25
C GLU A 364 49.98 -7.54 0.08
N ASP A 365 49.68 -6.27 0.43
CA ASP A 365 48.80 -5.95 1.56
C ASP A 365 47.34 -5.91 1.08
N PRO A 366 46.45 -6.78 1.62
CA PRO A 366 45.03 -6.73 1.30
C PRO A 366 44.38 -5.37 1.63
N ARG A 367 44.82 -4.67 2.68
CA ARG A 367 44.19 -3.40 3.11
C ARG A 367 44.44 -2.24 2.15
N SER A 368 45.46 -2.35 1.31
CA SER A 368 45.75 -1.40 0.23
C SER A 368 45.02 -1.76 -1.07
N SER A 369 44.31 -2.89 -1.12
CA SER A 369 43.54 -3.31 -2.28
C SER A 369 42.13 -2.74 -2.25
N LEU A 370 41.68 -2.16 -3.36
CA LEU A 370 40.27 -1.80 -3.56
C LEU A 370 39.35 -3.04 -3.44
N PHE A 371 39.81 -4.21 -3.92
CA PHE A 371 39.07 -5.47 -3.91
C PHE A 371 38.72 -5.94 -2.49
N TYR A 372 39.63 -5.78 -1.55
CA TYR A 372 39.46 -6.24 -0.16
C TYR A 372 38.20 -5.66 0.50
N TYR A 373 37.90 -4.40 0.24
CA TYR A 373 36.69 -3.73 0.77
C TYR A 373 35.45 -4.07 -0.06
N LEU A 374 35.57 -4.19 -1.38
CA LEU A 374 34.47 -4.55 -2.26
C LEU A 374 33.92 -5.96 -1.96
N GLU A 375 34.79 -6.93 -1.75
CA GLU A 375 34.43 -8.32 -1.39
C GLU A 375 33.62 -8.40 -0.08
N ARG A 376 33.84 -7.45 0.84
CA ARG A 376 33.20 -7.40 2.15
C ARG A 376 31.94 -6.53 2.18
N ALA A 377 31.60 -5.87 1.06
CA ALA A 377 30.39 -5.05 0.98
C ALA A 377 29.16 -5.95 0.83
N PRO A 378 28.14 -5.82 1.70
CA PRO A 378 26.93 -6.64 1.63
C PRO A 378 26.01 -6.12 0.51
N PHE A 379 26.16 -6.67 -0.70
CA PHE A 379 25.28 -6.39 -1.82
C PHE A 379 24.01 -7.24 -1.84
N ASP A 380 23.97 -8.30 -1.02
CA ASP A 380 22.88 -9.27 -1.02
C ASP A 380 21.52 -8.64 -0.71
N SER A 381 20.52 -9.07 -1.46
CA SER A 381 19.11 -8.75 -1.24
C SER A 381 18.34 -10.05 -1.01
N PRO A 382 17.07 -10.00 -0.52
CA PRO A 382 16.28 -11.22 -0.30
C PRO A 382 16.17 -12.15 -1.52
N ARG A 383 16.29 -11.61 -2.74
CA ARG A 383 16.15 -12.33 -4.02
C ARG A 383 17.43 -12.44 -4.83
N VAL A 384 18.52 -11.76 -4.47
CA VAL A 384 19.77 -11.79 -5.23
C VAL A 384 20.94 -11.94 -4.29
N THR A 385 21.78 -12.94 -4.55
CA THR A 385 23.08 -13.12 -3.90
C THR A 385 24.17 -12.71 -4.88
N TYR A 386 25.08 -11.85 -4.45
CA TYR A 386 26.19 -11.39 -5.27
C TYR A 386 27.47 -12.12 -4.88
N GLN A 387 28.17 -12.68 -5.87
CA GLN A 387 29.52 -13.19 -5.72
C GLN A 387 30.49 -12.18 -6.30
N VAL A 388 31.56 -11.84 -5.57
CA VAL A 388 32.60 -10.93 -6.07
C VAL A 388 33.76 -11.77 -6.61
N GLN A 389 34.17 -11.53 -7.85
CA GLN A 389 35.33 -12.17 -8.47
C GLN A 389 36.34 -11.13 -8.94
N SER A 390 37.63 -11.45 -8.85
CA SER A 390 38.73 -10.60 -9.31
C SER A 390 39.36 -11.14 -10.60
N GLN A 391 39.67 -10.25 -11.55
CA GLN A 391 40.41 -10.52 -12.77
C GLN A 391 41.61 -9.57 -12.91
N SER A 392 42.73 -10.05 -13.46
CA SER A 392 43.89 -9.19 -13.76
C SER A 392 43.65 -8.34 -15.02
N PRO A 393 44.07 -7.06 -15.05
CA PRO A 393 44.01 -6.20 -16.24
C PRO A 393 44.77 -6.73 -17.44
N GLU A 394 45.76 -7.61 -17.23
CA GLU A 394 46.57 -8.22 -18.30
C GLU A 394 45.83 -9.36 -19.03
N GLN A 395 44.79 -9.92 -18.41
CA GLN A 395 43.98 -10.97 -19.01
C GLN A 395 42.98 -10.35 -19.99
N PRO A 396 42.75 -10.97 -21.17
CA PRO A 396 41.80 -10.45 -22.13
C PRO A 396 40.40 -10.36 -21.51
N LEU A 397 39.71 -9.26 -21.78
CA LEU A 397 38.31 -9.09 -21.38
C LEU A 397 37.44 -10.10 -22.14
N LEU A 398 36.87 -11.06 -21.42
CA LEU A 398 35.82 -11.94 -21.96
C LEU A 398 34.52 -11.15 -22.13
N GLU A 399 33.61 -11.65 -22.96
CA GLU A 399 32.29 -11.05 -23.11
C GLU A 399 31.53 -11.10 -21.78
N ILE A 400 31.14 -9.93 -21.27
CA ILE A 400 30.46 -9.77 -19.98
C ILE A 400 28.96 -9.59 -20.25
N ASP A 401 28.16 -10.54 -19.76
CA ASP A 401 26.70 -10.43 -19.78
C ASP A 401 26.21 -9.54 -18.62
N PRO A 402 25.59 -8.37 -18.88
CA PRO A 402 25.13 -7.45 -17.83
C PRO A 402 23.98 -8.01 -16.99
N VAL A 403 23.24 -9.02 -17.46
CA VAL A 403 22.18 -9.66 -16.66
C VAL A 403 22.79 -10.49 -15.53
N LYS A 404 23.86 -11.23 -15.85
CA LYS A 404 24.60 -12.06 -14.88
C LYS A 404 25.59 -11.25 -14.06
N THR A 405 26.25 -10.28 -14.67
CA THR A 405 27.28 -9.43 -14.07
C THR A 405 26.85 -7.96 -14.15
N PRO A 406 25.89 -7.51 -13.32
CA PRO A 406 25.34 -6.15 -13.43
C PRO A 406 26.32 -5.05 -13.02
N PHE A 407 27.41 -5.39 -12.32
CA PHE A 407 28.36 -4.41 -11.83
C PHE A 407 29.81 -4.85 -12.07
N VAL A 408 30.56 -3.99 -12.74
CA VAL A 408 32.00 -4.15 -12.98
C VAL A 408 32.72 -2.98 -12.33
N VAL A 409 33.77 -3.28 -11.56
CA VAL A 409 34.66 -2.29 -10.94
C VAL A 409 36.04 -2.42 -11.55
N TYR A 410 36.54 -1.35 -12.16
CA TYR A 410 37.89 -1.28 -12.72
C TYR A 410 38.78 -0.43 -11.80
N SER A 411 39.92 -0.97 -11.39
CA SER A 411 40.79 -0.37 -10.37
C SER A 411 41.76 0.71 -10.87
N ASP A 412 41.69 1.09 -12.15
CA ASP A 412 42.49 2.14 -12.81
C ASP A 412 41.84 2.48 -14.17
N ALA A 413 42.42 3.41 -14.93
CA ALA A 413 42.03 3.65 -16.32
C ALA A 413 42.24 2.38 -17.17
N PRO A 414 41.21 1.89 -17.90
CA PRO A 414 41.32 0.68 -18.70
C PRO A 414 42.27 0.87 -19.89
N PRO A 415 43.06 -0.15 -20.26
CA PRO A 415 43.87 -0.12 -21.47
C PRO A 415 42.97 -0.14 -22.71
N MET A 416 43.53 0.29 -23.85
CA MET A 416 42.78 0.35 -25.12
C MET A 416 42.20 -1.01 -25.55
N THR A 417 42.83 -2.11 -25.16
CA THR A 417 42.35 -3.47 -25.43
C THR A 417 41.00 -3.77 -24.79
N HIS A 418 40.67 -3.16 -23.65
CA HIS A 418 39.42 -3.40 -22.93
C HIS A 418 38.34 -2.34 -23.25
N ALA A 419 38.73 -1.20 -23.82
CA ALA A 419 37.85 -0.04 -24.03
C ALA A 419 36.57 -0.39 -24.82
N SER A 420 36.71 -1.05 -25.97
CA SER A 420 35.56 -1.41 -26.83
C SER A 420 34.62 -2.43 -26.17
N GLY A 421 35.17 -3.44 -25.48
CA GLY A 421 34.36 -4.47 -24.81
C GLY A 421 33.60 -3.92 -23.61
N LEU A 422 34.24 -3.08 -22.80
CA LEU A 422 33.59 -2.37 -21.70
C LEU A 422 32.54 -1.37 -22.21
N GLN A 423 32.79 -0.67 -23.32
CA GLN A 423 31.80 0.21 -23.93
C GLN A 423 30.55 -0.57 -24.38
N GLN A 424 30.73 -1.75 -24.99
CA GLN A 424 29.60 -2.62 -25.36
C GLN A 424 28.83 -3.12 -24.13
N TYR A 425 29.54 -3.52 -23.08
CA TYR A 425 28.93 -3.92 -21.79
C TYR A 425 28.05 -2.82 -21.20
N VAL A 426 28.54 -1.57 -21.14
CA VAL A 426 27.75 -0.44 -20.63
C VAL A 426 26.55 -0.16 -21.53
N ARG A 427 26.71 -0.14 -22.86
CA ARG A 427 25.57 0.05 -23.79
C ARG A 427 24.49 -1.02 -23.60
N ALA A 428 24.90 -2.27 -23.35
CA ALA A 428 23.99 -3.39 -23.10
C ALA A 428 23.27 -3.33 -21.72
N GLY A 429 23.47 -2.28 -20.92
CA GLY A 429 22.78 -2.08 -19.64
C GLY A 429 23.63 -2.32 -18.40
N GLY A 430 24.91 -2.63 -18.56
CA GLY A 430 25.83 -2.84 -17.43
C GLY A 430 26.18 -1.55 -16.68
N SER A 431 26.52 -1.68 -15.40
CA SER A 431 27.07 -0.58 -14.59
C SER A 431 28.57 -0.76 -14.40
N LEU A 432 29.36 0.19 -14.91
CA LEU A 432 30.82 0.19 -14.83
C LEU A 432 31.29 1.32 -13.92
N LEU A 433 32.02 0.97 -12.87
CA LEU A 433 32.72 1.92 -12.00
C LEU A 433 34.21 1.86 -12.26
N ILE A 434 34.79 3.00 -12.64
CA ILE A 434 36.22 3.18 -12.77
C ILE A 434 36.71 3.99 -11.58
N VAL A 435 37.65 3.42 -10.84
CA VAL A 435 38.31 4.09 -9.72
C VAL A 435 39.69 4.49 -10.20
N LEU A 436 40.05 5.75 -9.99
CA LEU A 436 41.41 6.21 -10.24
C LEU A 436 42.13 6.27 -8.88
N PRO A 437 43.01 5.29 -8.54
CA PRO A 437 43.95 5.35 -7.41
C PRO A 437 45.32 5.88 -7.86
N GLN A 438 46.24 6.06 -6.92
CA GLN A 438 47.48 6.83 -7.10
C GLN A 438 48.42 5.93 -7.87
N SER A 439 49.07 6.49 -8.88
CA SER A 439 50.08 5.76 -9.64
C SER A 439 51.21 5.27 -8.72
N PRO A 440 51.54 3.97 -8.71
CA PRO A 440 52.71 3.48 -8.02
C PRO A 440 53.96 3.73 -8.90
N ALA A 441 54.52 4.95 -8.88
CA ALA A 441 55.86 5.21 -9.42
C ALA A 441 56.61 6.29 -8.60
N PRO A 442 57.83 6.01 -8.07
CA PRO A 442 58.57 6.91 -7.19
C PRO A 442 59.52 7.91 -7.90
N ASP A 443 59.62 7.90 -9.22
CA ASP A 443 60.61 8.72 -9.94
C ASP A 443 59.99 10.00 -10.51
N GLN A 444 60.29 11.10 -9.81
CA GLN A 444 59.94 12.48 -10.13
C GLN A 444 60.59 12.98 -11.44
N GLN A 445 60.29 12.38 -12.59
CA GLN A 445 60.53 13.02 -13.89
C GLN A 445 59.81 12.39 -15.10
N ALA A 446 59.12 11.25 -14.94
CA ALA A 446 58.09 10.81 -15.89
C ALA A 446 56.73 11.36 -15.42
N ALA A 447 56.55 12.66 -15.59
CA ALA A 447 55.35 13.37 -15.20
C ALA A 447 54.10 12.81 -15.91
N ASN A 448 53.18 12.27 -15.11
CA ASN A 448 51.73 12.46 -15.25
C ASN A 448 51.12 12.18 -16.63
N THR A 449 51.07 10.93 -17.08
CA THR A 449 49.93 10.48 -17.91
C THR A 449 49.79 8.96 -17.78
N HIS A 450 48.94 8.46 -16.87
CA HIS A 450 48.26 7.19 -17.19
C HIS A 450 47.56 7.43 -18.52
N SER A 451 47.81 6.60 -19.53
CA SER A 451 47.11 6.74 -20.80
C SER A 451 45.62 6.56 -20.53
N LEU A 452 44.91 7.69 -20.46
CA LEU A 452 43.45 7.71 -20.35
C LEU A 452 42.80 7.35 -21.69
N ASP A 453 43.57 6.95 -22.70
CA ASP A 453 43.08 6.78 -24.06
C ASP A 453 41.98 5.71 -24.13
N GLY A 454 42.08 4.65 -23.30
CA GLY A 454 41.00 3.67 -23.17
C GLY A 454 39.74 4.26 -22.55
N LEU A 455 39.87 5.09 -21.52
CA LEU A 455 38.74 5.79 -20.89
C LEU A 455 38.11 6.85 -21.82
N ARG A 456 38.92 7.60 -22.58
CA ARG A 456 38.47 8.55 -23.60
C ARG A 456 37.69 7.85 -24.71
N THR A 457 38.16 6.68 -25.14
CA THR A 457 37.47 5.85 -26.15
C THR A 457 36.14 5.31 -25.61
N LEU A 458 36.15 4.86 -24.35
CA LEU A 458 34.97 4.30 -23.70
C LEU A 458 33.88 5.34 -23.46
N SER A 459 34.25 6.51 -22.93
CA SER A 459 33.33 7.62 -22.62
C SER A 459 32.94 8.46 -23.84
N GLY A 460 33.79 8.49 -24.86
CA GLY A 460 33.66 9.40 -26.01
C GLY A 460 34.20 10.81 -25.76
N ASP A 461 34.73 11.09 -24.57
CA ASP A 461 35.30 12.38 -24.21
C ASP A 461 36.80 12.43 -24.51
N ALA A 462 37.17 13.02 -25.65
CA ALA A 462 38.56 13.22 -26.04
C ALA A 462 39.29 14.29 -25.19
N SER A 463 38.54 15.15 -24.49
CA SER A 463 39.08 16.22 -23.65
C SER A 463 39.46 15.77 -22.24
N LEU A 464 39.07 14.55 -21.85
CA LEU A 464 39.31 14.03 -20.51
C LEU A 464 40.81 14.01 -20.18
N THR A 465 41.21 14.74 -19.14
CA THR A 465 42.55 14.69 -18.56
C THR A 465 42.49 14.49 -17.05
N SER A 466 43.58 13.98 -16.48
CA SER A 466 43.69 13.71 -15.04
C SER A 466 45.08 14.06 -14.55
N HIS A 467 45.16 14.74 -13.41
CA HIS A 467 46.41 14.99 -12.70
C HIS A 467 46.22 14.91 -11.18
N GLU A 468 47.29 14.53 -10.48
CA GLU A 468 47.30 14.43 -9.02
C GLU A 468 47.14 15.83 -8.38
N ALA A 469 46.23 15.94 -7.42
CA ALA A 469 46.04 17.19 -6.71
C ALA A 469 47.07 17.43 -5.60
N LYS A 470 47.26 18.70 -5.26
CA LYS A 470 48.07 19.10 -4.11
C LYS A 470 47.16 19.21 -2.88
N VAL A 471 47.21 18.19 -2.02
CA VAL A 471 46.47 18.13 -0.76
C VAL A 471 47.43 18.38 0.40
N ALA A 472 47.13 19.37 1.26
CA ALA A 472 47.99 19.74 2.39
C ALA A 472 47.69 18.92 3.66
N ASP A 473 46.42 18.58 3.88
CA ASP A 473 45.97 17.74 5.01
C ASP A 473 44.99 16.70 4.46
N TYR A 474 43.74 17.10 4.21
CA TYR A 474 42.73 16.29 3.54
C TYR A 474 41.74 17.17 2.77
N ARG A 475 40.91 16.52 1.95
CA ARG A 475 39.76 17.06 1.25
C ARG A 475 38.49 16.39 1.75
N MET A 476 37.36 17.08 1.66
CA MET A 476 36.03 16.55 1.94
C MET A 476 35.12 16.73 0.72
N LEU A 477 34.05 15.93 0.65
CA LEU A 477 32.94 16.21 -0.27
C LEU A 477 32.15 17.41 0.24
N SER A 478 31.90 18.40 -0.63
CA SER A 478 31.26 19.66 -0.24
C SER A 478 29.97 19.93 -1.02
N GLU A 479 30.03 19.93 -2.35
CA GLU A 479 28.87 20.14 -3.22
C GLU A 479 28.37 18.77 -3.71
N ILE A 480 27.33 18.26 -3.05
CA ILE A 480 26.69 16.98 -3.36
C ILE A 480 25.30 17.25 -3.94
N ASP A 481 25.02 16.70 -5.12
CA ASP A 481 23.69 16.76 -5.71
C ASP A 481 22.78 15.67 -5.10
N PHE A 482 22.05 16.03 -4.04
CA PHE A 482 21.09 15.12 -3.40
C PHE A 482 19.85 14.83 -4.25
N SER A 483 19.64 15.55 -5.36
CA SER A 483 18.60 15.19 -6.33
C SER A 483 19.03 14.04 -7.25
N HIS A 484 20.34 13.77 -7.32
CA HIS A 484 20.89 12.67 -8.08
C HIS A 484 20.47 11.31 -7.49
N PRO A 485 20.07 10.30 -8.31
CA PRO A 485 19.62 9.00 -7.82
C PRO A 485 20.61 8.31 -6.87
N LEU A 486 21.92 8.49 -7.10
CA LEU A 486 23.00 7.97 -6.25
C LEU A 486 22.90 8.45 -4.79
N PHE A 487 22.44 9.69 -4.57
CA PHE A 487 22.41 10.32 -3.25
C PHE A 487 21.02 10.34 -2.60
N LYS A 488 20.00 9.79 -3.26
CA LYS A 488 18.63 9.70 -2.74
C LYS A 488 18.56 9.05 -1.33
N PRO A 489 19.31 7.96 -1.01
CA PRO A 489 19.32 7.40 0.35
C PRO A 489 19.86 8.34 1.42
N PHE A 490 20.62 9.37 1.03
CA PHE A 490 21.27 10.33 1.92
C PHE A 490 20.57 11.70 1.95
N ALA A 491 19.43 11.86 1.24
CA ALA A 491 18.69 13.12 1.20
C ALA A 491 18.08 13.50 2.57
N ASP A 492 17.88 12.53 3.47
CA ASP A 492 17.52 12.83 4.85
C ASP A 492 18.72 13.49 5.58
N PRO A 493 18.55 14.64 6.23
CA PRO A 493 19.63 15.37 6.90
C PRO A 493 20.42 14.54 7.92
N ARG A 494 19.83 13.49 8.49
CA ARG A 494 20.51 12.57 9.43
C ARG A 494 21.61 11.76 8.76
N TYR A 495 21.49 11.52 7.46
CA TYR A 495 22.40 10.70 6.67
C TYR A 495 23.17 11.49 5.60
N GLY A 496 22.92 12.79 5.44
CA GLY A 496 23.58 13.64 4.45
C GLY A 496 24.96 14.21 4.84
N ASP A 497 25.46 13.94 6.05
CA ASP A 497 26.77 14.46 6.47
C ASP A 497 27.93 13.58 5.94
N PHE A 498 28.70 14.14 4.99
CA PHE A 498 29.92 13.56 4.40
C PHE A 498 31.21 14.22 4.90
N THR A 499 31.13 15.21 5.79
CA THR A 499 32.31 15.97 6.27
C THR A 499 33.33 15.11 7.03
N ARG A 500 32.89 13.96 7.54
CA ARG A 500 33.76 12.99 8.24
C ARG A 500 34.54 12.06 7.30
N VAL A 501 34.28 12.12 6.00
CA VAL A 501 34.99 11.29 5.01
C VAL A 501 36.14 12.10 4.46
N HIS A 502 37.33 11.85 5.00
CA HIS A 502 38.55 12.53 4.55
C HIS A 502 39.18 11.83 3.35
N PHE A 503 39.64 12.63 2.39
CA PHE A 503 40.39 12.19 1.21
C PHE A 503 41.78 12.82 1.26
N TRP A 504 42.82 11.99 1.35
CA TRP A 504 44.21 12.46 1.36
C TRP A 504 44.76 12.59 -0.05
N ARG A 505 44.21 11.83 -1.00
CA ARG A 505 44.66 11.78 -2.40
C ARG A 505 43.47 11.72 -3.35
N HIS A 506 43.48 12.57 -4.37
CA HIS A 506 42.45 12.63 -5.40
C HIS A 506 43.01 13.17 -6.73
N ARG A 507 42.22 13.06 -7.80
CA ARG A 507 42.60 13.51 -9.15
C ARG A 507 41.75 14.72 -9.48
N VAL A 508 42.38 15.74 -10.03
CA VAL A 508 41.66 16.81 -10.71
C VAL A 508 41.40 16.34 -12.14
N LEU A 509 40.13 16.29 -12.50
CA LEU A 509 39.67 15.86 -13.82
C LEU A 509 39.15 17.06 -14.60
N ASP A 510 39.69 17.26 -15.80
CA ASP A 510 39.12 18.15 -16.80
C ASP A 510 38.34 17.30 -17.80
N TYR A 511 37.07 17.62 -18.07
CA TYR A 511 36.16 16.79 -18.85
C TYR A 511 35.13 17.63 -19.62
N ASP A 512 34.47 17.03 -20.62
CA ASP A 512 33.35 17.65 -21.33
C ASP A 512 32.06 17.51 -20.52
N ALA A 513 31.52 18.63 -20.05
CA ALA A 513 30.28 18.70 -19.27
C ALA A 513 29.03 18.25 -20.05
N ASN A 514 29.10 18.12 -21.39
CA ASN A 514 28.03 17.50 -22.17
C ASN A 514 28.05 15.97 -22.10
N THR A 515 29.20 15.40 -21.75
CA THR A 515 29.41 13.95 -21.69
C THR A 515 29.25 13.43 -20.27
N TRP A 516 29.76 14.17 -19.27
CA TRP A 516 29.71 13.79 -17.87
C TRP A 516 28.89 14.76 -17.02
N ALA A 517 28.09 14.20 -16.12
CA ALA A 517 27.47 14.93 -15.02
C ALA A 517 28.26 14.67 -13.73
N ALA A 518 28.68 15.72 -13.02
CA ALA A 518 29.29 15.56 -11.70
C ALA A 518 28.21 15.40 -10.64
N ALA A 519 28.24 14.27 -9.92
CA ALA A 519 27.31 13.98 -8.84
C ALA A 519 27.79 14.57 -7.49
N ALA A 520 29.11 14.72 -7.32
CA ALA A 520 29.70 15.33 -6.14
C ALA A 520 31.05 16.00 -6.46
N TYR A 521 31.37 17.06 -5.71
CA TYR A 521 32.64 17.77 -5.78
C TYR A 521 33.36 17.79 -4.43
N PHE A 522 34.69 17.89 -4.48
CA PHE A 522 35.52 18.19 -3.33
C PHE A 522 35.43 19.67 -2.93
N ASP A 523 35.90 20.02 -1.73
CA ASP A 523 35.93 21.41 -1.22
C ASP A 523 36.78 22.41 -2.05
N ASP A 524 37.65 21.91 -2.93
CA ASP A 524 38.41 22.70 -3.90
C ASP A 524 37.70 22.86 -5.25
N ARG A 525 36.44 22.39 -5.34
CA ARG A 525 35.58 22.36 -6.53
C ARG A 525 36.08 21.44 -7.65
N SER A 526 37.05 20.56 -7.38
CA SER A 526 37.35 19.46 -8.30
C SER A 526 36.26 18.39 -8.24
N PRO A 527 35.92 17.72 -9.36
CA PRO A 527 34.90 16.68 -9.39
C PRO A 527 35.37 15.43 -8.63
N ALA A 528 34.53 14.93 -7.72
CA ALA A 528 34.82 13.72 -6.96
C ALA A 528 34.20 12.46 -7.59
N ILE A 529 32.95 12.59 -8.05
CA ILE A 529 32.19 11.50 -8.69
C ILE A 529 31.58 12.04 -9.97
N LEU A 530 31.96 11.46 -11.11
CA LEU A 530 31.31 11.72 -12.40
C LEU A 530 30.42 10.55 -12.80
N HIS A 531 29.32 10.87 -13.46
CA HIS A 531 28.34 9.93 -13.99
C HIS A 531 28.07 10.23 -15.46
N GLN A 532 28.07 9.19 -16.27
CA GLN A 532 27.61 9.23 -17.65
C GLN A 532 26.58 8.11 -17.84
N ARG A 533 25.41 8.47 -18.38
CA ARG A 533 24.42 7.49 -18.83
C ARG A 533 24.67 7.17 -20.30
N VAL A 534 24.88 5.89 -20.62
CA VAL A 534 25.11 5.43 -21.99
C VAL A 534 24.00 4.42 -22.32
N GLU A 535 23.04 4.84 -23.15
CA GLU A 535 21.83 4.07 -23.44
C GLU A 535 21.10 3.62 -22.15
N GLN A 536 21.11 2.33 -21.86
CA GLN A 536 20.48 1.74 -20.66
C GLN A 536 21.47 1.54 -19.50
N GLY A 537 22.77 1.61 -19.73
CA GLY A 537 23.79 1.40 -18.70
C GLY A 537 24.38 2.68 -18.13
N HIS A 538 25.31 2.48 -17.20
CA HIS A 538 25.88 3.54 -16.39
C HIS A 538 27.40 3.43 -16.33
N LEU A 539 28.06 4.56 -16.54
CA LEU A 539 29.48 4.71 -16.34
C LEU A 539 29.73 5.69 -15.19
N TRP A 540 30.49 5.23 -14.21
CA TRP A 540 30.88 5.99 -13.03
C TRP A 540 32.39 6.16 -13.01
N LEU A 541 32.83 7.35 -12.66
CA LEU A 541 34.24 7.64 -12.45
C LEU A 541 34.42 8.23 -11.05
N LEU A 542 35.22 7.56 -10.23
CA LEU A 542 35.60 8.00 -8.90
C LEU A 542 37.03 8.54 -8.93
N ALA A 543 37.20 9.81 -8.60
CA ALA A 543 38.49 10.51 -8.64
C ALA A 543 39.40 10.18 -7.43
N ALA A 544 39.03 9.22 -6.60
CA ALA A 544 39.80 8.81 -5.43
C ALA A 544 39.69 7.31 -5.16
N GLY A 545 40.79 6.69 -4.70
CA GLY A 545 40.73 5.35 -4.12
C GLY A 545 39.97 5.33 -2.80
N TRP A 546 39.33 4.21 -2.47
CA TRP A 546 38.64 4.02 -1.19
C TRP A 546 39.47 3.30 -0.13
N GLN A 547 40.68 2.87 -0.49
CA GLN A 547 41.65 2.31 0.45
C GLN A 547 42.14 3.38 1.45
N PRO A 548 42.45 3.03 2.71
CA PRO A 548 42.78 3.98 3.78
C PRO A 548 44.01 4.87 3.53
N ASP A 549 44.89 4.47 2.63
CA ASP A 549 46.04 5.23 2.16
C ASP A 549 45.64 6.37 1.19
N GLU A 550 44.40 6.41 0.73
CA GLU A 550 43.85 7.47 -0.13
C GLU A 550 42.63 8.16 0.42
N SER A 551 41.70 7.42 1.05
CA SER A 551 40.53 8.03 1.69
C SER A 551 39.93 7.16 2.80
N GLN A 552 39.07 7.76 3.61
CA GLN A 552 38.27 7.05 4.61
C GLN A 552 36.97 6.47 4.05
N LEU A 553 36.78 6.50 2.72
CA LEU A 553 35.51 6.15 2.11
C LEU A 553 35.08 4.73 2.47
N ALA A 554 35.95 3.72 2.30
CA ALA A 554 35.62 2.32 2.60
C ALA A 554 35.37 2.02 4.08
N LEU A 555 35.84 2.89 4.99
CA LEU A 555 35.62 2.77 6.44
C LEU A 555 34.37 3.53 6.91
N SER A 556 33.71 4.26 6.01
CA SER A 556 32.53 5.05 6.32
C SER A 556 31.24 4.23 6.15
N THR A 557 30.20 4.61 6.88
CA THR A 557 28.85 4.07 6.67
C THR A 557 28.24 4.46 5.32
N LYS A 558 28.90 5.32 4.54
CA LYS A 558 28.46 5.80 3.22
C LYS A 558 28.92 4.89 2.08
N PHE A 559 29.92 4.06 2.32
CA PHE A 559 30.53 3.20 1.30
C PHE A 559 29.53 2.26 0.65
N VAL A 560 28.89 1.42 1.47
CA VAL A 560 27.98 0.37 0.98
C VAL A 560 26.79 0.98 0.24
N PRO A 561 26.05 1.97 0.77
CA PRO A 561 24.92 2.51 0.04
C PRO A 561 25.31 3.24 -1.26
N LEU A 562 26.51 3.84 -1.34
CA LEU A 562 27.01 4.41 -2.59
C LEU A 562 27.28 3.31 -3.63
N LEU A 563 27.98 2.24 -3.26
CA LEU A 563 28.23 1.13 -4.19
C LEU A 563 26.95 0.42 -4.59
N SER A 564 26.01 0.20 -3.67
CA SER A 564 24.68 -0.34 -3.98
C SER A 564 23.91 0.58 -4.95
N GLY A 565 23.98 1.91 -4.76
CA GLY A 565 23.38 2.88 -5.67
C GLY A 565 24.04 2.94 -7.05
N MET A 566 25.34 2.65 -7.15
CA MET A 566 26.03 2.50 -8.45
C MET A 566 25.70 1.16 -9.12
N LEU A 567 25.56 0.08 -8.33
CA LEU A 567 25.22 -1.26 -8.80
C LEU A 567 23.79 -1.33 -9.34
N ASP A 568 22.83 -0.69 -8.67
CA ASP A 568 21.45 -0.58 -9.13
C ASP A 568 20.90 0.84 -8.90
N PRO A 569 21.09 1.76 -9.87
CA PRO A 569 20.57 3.13 -9.78
C PRO A 569 19.02 3.20 -9.78
N SER A 570 18.33 2.08 -10.06
CA SER A 570 16.88 1.97 -10.08
C SER A 570 16.28 1.45 -8.76
N HIS A 571 17.12 1.02 -7.80
CA HIS A 571 16.69 0.37 -6.55
C HIS A 571 15.65 1.16 -5.73
N GLY A 572 15.59 2.49 -5.89
CA GLY A 572 14.62 3.34 -5.19
C GLY A 572 13.21 3.43 -5.81
N ALA A 573 12.92 2.68 -6.88
CA ALA A 573 11.62 2.75 -7.57
C ALA A 573 10.80 1.45 -7.56
N ASN A 574 11.40 0.31 -7.19
CA ASN A 574 10.74 -1.00 -7.29
C ASN A 574 10.85 -1.81 -6.00
N GLU A 575 10.34 -1.26 -4.89
CA GLU A 575 9.90 -2.08 -3.77
C GLU A 575 8.75 -2.95 -4.28
N LEU A 576 9.09 -4.18 -4.66
CA LEU A 576 8.12 -5.18 -5.06
C LEU A 576 7.21 -5.44 -3.86
N ARG A 577 5.92 -5.15 -4.03
CA ARG A 577 4.90 -5.42 -3.01
C ARG A 577 4.95 -6.91 -2.65
N SER A 578 4.96 -7.18 -1.35
CA SER A 578 4.89 -8.55 -0.80
C SER A 578 3.53 -9.20 -1.06
N GLU A 579 2.50 -8.40 -1.28
CA GLU A 579 1.13 -8.80 -1.59
C GLU A 579 0.63 -8.10 -2.85
N ALA A 580 -0.13 -8.82 -3.67
CA ALA A 580 -0.74 -8.29 -4.87
C ALA A 580 -2.17 -8.81 -4.98
N GLU A 581 -3.12 -7.88 -5.16
CA GLU A 581 -4.52 -8.20 -5.37
C GLU A 581 -4.79 -8.56 -6.83
N THR A 582 -5.85 -9.33 -7.09
CA THR A 582 -6.29 -9.62 -8.46
C THR A 582 -6.55 -8.31 -9.23
N GLY A 583 -6.04 -8.25 -10.45
CA GLY A 583 -6.07 -7.10 -11.34
C GLY A 583 -5.13 -5.95 -10.97
N SER A 584 -4.27 -6.11 -9.97
CA SER A 584 -3.12 -5.22 -9.77
C SER A 584 -2.06 -5.46 -10.84
N SER A 585 -1.30 -4.40 -11.18
CA SER A 585 -0.18 -4.51 -12.10
C SER A 585 1.11 -4.65 -11.30
N ILE A 586 1.91 -5.64 -11.65
CA ILE A 586 3.23 -5.91 -11.06
C ILE A 586 4.31 -5.76 -12.13
N ASP A 587 5.43 -5.15 -11.75
CA ASP A 587 6.60 -5.05 -12.62
C ASP A 587 7.35 -6.39 -12.62
N VAL A 588 7.38 -7.06 -13.76
CA VAL A 588 8.18 -8.29 -13.92
C VAL A 588 9.57 -7.88 -14.39
N ARG A 589 10.55 -8.02 -13.48
CA ARG A 589 11.90 -7.44 -13.57
C ARG A 589 12.81 -7.92 -14.72
N GLU A 590 12.29 -8.57 -15.77
CA GLU A 590 13.11 -9.00 -16.92
C GLU A 590 13.08 -8.05 -18.13
N ALA A 591 12.18 -7.06 -18.23
CA ALA A 591 12.19 -6.13 -19.37
C ALA A 591 11.48 -4.77 -19.16
N GLY A 592 11.03 -4.43 -17.95
CA GLY A 592 10.11 -3.29 -17.75
C GLY A 592 8.68 -3.58 -18.22
N ASP A 593 8.38 -4.85 -18.51
CA ASP A 593 7.03 -5.31 -18.83
C ASP A 593 6.16 -5.33 -17.58
N LYS A 594 4.98 -4.72 -17.71
CA LYS A 594 3.93 -4.76 -16.70
C LYS A 594 3.10 -6.01 -16.90
N ALA A 595 3.12 -6.91 -15.92
CA ALA A 595 2.15 -8.00 -15.87
C ALA A 595 0.93 -7.58 -15.04
N GLN A 596 -0.22 -8.18 -15.34
CA GLN A 596 -1.42 -8.04 -14.52
C GLN A 596 -1.65 -9.34 -13.75
N VAL A 597 -1.85 -9.25 -12.44
CA VAL A 597 -2.20 -10.40 -11.60
C VAL A 597 -3.61 -10.84 -11.97
N GLN A 598 -3.77 -12.11 -12.34
CA GLN A 598 -5.08 -12.71 -12.61
C GLN A 598 -5.27 -13.90 -11.69
N PHE A 599 -6.52 -14.14 -11.27
CA PHE A 599 -6.86 -15.38 -10.61
C PHE A 599 -6.75 -16.53 -11.64
N PRO A 600 -6.30 -17.73 -11.27
CA PRO A 600 -6.02 -18.84 -12.20
C PRO A 600 -7.24 -19.51 -12.88
N ASP A 601 -8.34 -18.78 -13.09
CA ASP A 601 -9.60 -19.28 -13.68
C ASP A 601 -9.66 -19.19 -15.22
#